data_AF-A0AAD7GWJ3-F1
#
_entry.id   AF-A0AAD7GWJ3-F1
#
_cell.length_a   1.000
_cell.length_b   1.000
_cell.length_c   1.000
_cell.angle_alpha   90.00
_cell.angle_beta   90.00
_cell.angle_gamma   90.00
#
_symmetry.space_group_name_H-M   'P 1'
#
loop_
_entity.id
_entity.type
_entity.pdbx_description
1 polymer ?
#
loop_
_entity_poly.entity_id
_entity_poly.type
_entity_poly.pdbx_seq_one_letter_code
_entity_poly.pdbx_strand_id
1 'polypeptide(L)'
;TNASASTSSSAPQPVVAKGNWTKDLVQLAKTAELKKHALTLQLHTAHILSAHASLEQKNRTMQDIREQRNKLESERKRLIECLSQVNEDRNQADLLESTLDRERLALQSKIAALSAGEYAAAKADVDRLRRELGQPALPGLQETLEGKGAGWSASTAANGNGNGNGNGNGNGAGAENGGAGAEDGGQVKRPRGRPRGSRNR
;
A
#
# COMPACT_ATOMS: atom_id res chain seq x y z
N THR A 1 36.33 111.55 -12.79
CA THR A 1 37.02 111.11 -14.00
C THR A 1 36.31 109.88 -14.54
N ASN A 2 35.61 110.06 -15.66
CA ASN A 2 34.78 109.04 -16.31
C ASN A 2 35.66 107.99 -17.00
N ALA A 3 35.44 106.71 -16.73
CA ALA A 3 36.02 105.60 -17.49
C ALA A 3 34.90 104.84 -18.20
N SER A 4 34.77 105.09 -19.50
CA SER A 4 33.85 104.40 -20.41
C SER A 4 34.27 102.95 -20.59
N ALA A 5 33.43 102.00 -20.20
CA ALA A 5 33.58 100.59 -20.53
C ALA A 5 33.02 100.35 -21.94
N SER A 6 33.90 100.03 -22.89
CA SER A 6 33.55 99.63 -24.25
C SER A 6 33.04 98.18 -24.26
N THR A 7 31.75 98.01 -24.54
CA THR A 7 31.10 96.74 -24.84
C THR A 7 31.51 96.24 -26.23
N SER A 8 32.41 95.24 -26.27
CA SER A 8 32.75 94.51 -27.49
C SER A 8 31.71 93.41 -27.76
N SER A 9 30.77 93.70 -28.66
CA SER A 9 29.85 92.72 -29.23
C SER A 9 30.59 91.75 -30.16
N SER A 10 30.97 90.58 -29.65
CA SER A 10 31.45 89.48 -30.48
C SER A 10 30.26 88.81 -31.18
N ALA A 11 30.20 88.95 -32.50
CA ALA A 11 29.24 88.22 -33.33
C ALA A 11 29.46 86.70 -33.16
N PRO A 12 28.40 85.88 -33.03
CA PRO A 12 28.56 84.43 -32.92
C PRO A 12 29.12 83.90 -34.24
N GLN A 13 30.40 83.54 -34.23
CA GLN A 13 31.03 82.78 -35.30
C GLN A 13 30.22 81.49 -35.52
N PRO A 14 29.83 81.14 -36.76
CA PRO A 14 29.16 79.88 -37.02
C PRO A 14 30.10 78.75 -36.64
N VAL A 15 29.67 77.93 -35.68
CA VAL A 15 30.39 76.72 -35.24
C VAL A 15 30.32 75.72 -36.40
N VAL A 16 31.19 75.90 -37.39
CA VAL A 16 31.41 74.90 -38.43
C VAL A 16 32.09 73.72 -37.75
N ALA A 17 31.31 72.66 -37.51
CA ALA A 17 31.80 71.43 -36.90
C ALA A 17 32.95 70.85 -37.74
N LYS A 18 34.20 71.14 -37.35
CA LYS A 18 35.38 70.45 -37.83
C LYS A 18 35.43 69.08 -37.14
N GLY A 19 34.70 68.11 -37.67
CA GLY A 19 34.66 66.73 -37.19
C GLY A 19 33.81 65.86 -38.12
N ASN A 20 34.19 64.59 -38.29
CA ASN A 20 33.52 63.62 -39.18
C ASN A 20 32.15 63.18 -38.62
N TRP A 21 31.20 64.10 -38.41
CA TRP A 21 29.87 63.86 -37.82
C TRP A 21 29.10 62.73 -38.51
N THR A 22 29.29 62.56 -39.82
CA THR A 22 28.67 61.48 -40.60
C THR A 22 29.15 60.10 -40.16
N LYS A 23 30.43 59.95 -39.77
CA LYS A 23 30.98 58.69 -39.24
C LYS A 23 30.40 58.41 -37.86
N ASP A 24 30.30 59.43 -37.01
CA ASP A 24 29.75 59.30 -35.66
C ASP A 24 28.26 58.92 -35.69
N LEU A 25 27.49 59.49 -36.63
CA LEU A 25 26.10 59.12 -36.86
C LEU A 25 25.94 57.66 -37.30
N VAL A 26 26.77 57.21 -38.25
CA VAL A 26 26.77 55.80 -38.69
C VAL A 26 27.17 54.86 -37.56
N GLN A 27 28.17 55.23 -36.74
CA GLN A 27 28.56 54.45 -35.56
C GLN A 27 27.44 54.38 -34.52
N LEU A 28 26.75 55.50 -34.27
CA LEU A 28 25.60 55.55 -33.37
C LEU A 28 24.47 54.65 -33.86
N ALA A 29 24.14 54.70 -35.15
CA ALA A 29 23.13 53.83 -35.76
C ALA A 29 23.49 52.34 -35.62
N LYS A 30 24.73 51.96 -35.95
CA LYS A 30 25.22 50.58 -35.77
C LYS A 30 25.18 50.14 -34.30
N THR A 31 25.50 51.04 -33.38
CA THR A 31 25.45 50.77 -31.93
C THR A 31 24.00 50.57 -31.46
N ALA A 32 23.05 51.36 -31.96
CA ALA A 32 21.64 51.21 -31.65
C ALA A 32 21.08 49.89 -32.20
N GLU A 33 21.44 49.54 -33.45
CA GLU A 33 21.06 48.28 -34.07
C GLU A 33 21.64 47.08 -33.33
N LEU A 34 22.93 47.13 -32.96
CA LEU A 34 23.57 46.10 -32.13
C LEU A 34 22.86 45.92 -30.79
N LYS A 35 22.51 47.01 -30.10
CA LYS A 35 21.76 46.97 -28.83
C LYS A 35 20.37 46.35 -29.00
N LYS A 36 19.67 46.67 -30.09
CA LYS A 36 18.38 46.05 -30.42
C LYS A 36 18.51 44.53 -30.59
N HIS A 37 19.50 44.08 -31.36
CA HIS A 37 19.74 42.66 -31.56
C HIS A 37 20.16 41.95 -30.27
N ALA A 38 21.04 42.57 -29.47
CA ALA A 38 21.47 42.04 -28.18
C ALA A 38 20.27 41.87 -27.22
N LEU A 39 19.38 42.86 -27.14
CA LEU A 39 18.18 42.77 -26.32
C LEU A 39 17.23 41.66 -26.80
N THR A 40 17.04 41.55 -28.12
CA THR A 40 16.21 40.50 -28.72
C THR A 40 16.76 39.11 -28.38
N LEU A 41 18.08 38.93 -28.47
CA LEU A 41 18.75 37.68 -28.10
C LEU A 41 18.63 37.38 -26.60
N GLN A 42 18.73 38.39 -25.73
CA GLN A 42 18.52 38.23 -24.29
C GLN A 42 17.10 37.77 -23.97
N LEU A 43 16.10 38.35 -24.63
CA LEU A 43 14.69 37.99 -24.46
C LEU A 43 14.43 36.55 -24.92
N HIS A 44 14.94 36.17 -26.10
CA HIS A 44 14.84 34.78 -26.56
C HIS A 44 15.54 33.80 -25.62
N THR A 45 16.74 34.15 -25.14
CA THR A 45 17.46 33.34 -24.15
C THR A 45 16.63 33.14 -22.89
N ALA A 46 16.03 34.20 -22.35
CA ALA A 46 15.16 34.11 -21.17
C ALA A 46 13.95 33.20 -21.41
N HIS A 47 13.31 33.30 -22.58
CA HIS A 47 12.20 32.43 -22.95
C HIS A 47 12.62 30.96 -23.06
N ILE A 48 13.77 30.68 -23.69
CA ILE A 48 14.31 29.33 -23.80
C ILE A 48 14.59 28.74 -22.41
N LEU A 49 15.23 29.50 -21.52
CA LEU A 49 15.53 29.04 -20.16
C LEU A 49 14.25 28.76 -19.36
N SER A 50 13.23 29.62 -19.47
CA SER A 50 11.94 29.42 -18.81
C SER A 50 11.22 28.17 -19.34
N ALA A 51 11.18 28.00 -20.67
CA ALA A 51 10.61 26.81 -21.29
C ALA A 51 11.36 25.53 -20.89
N HIS A 52 12.69 25.60 -20.78
CA HIS A 52 13.51 24.47 -20.34
C HIS A 52 13.21 24.07 -18.89
N ALA A 53 13.14 25.03 -17.97
CA ALA A 53 12.78 24.74 -16.58
C ALA A 53 11.39 24.11 -16.46
N SER A 54 10.42 24.57 -17.27
CA SER A 54 9.07 23.98 -17.32
C SER A 54 9.10 22.55 -17.87
N LEU A 55 9.91 22.29 -18.91
CA LEU A 55 10.09 20.97 -19.50
C LEU A 55 10.67 19.98 -18.48
N GLU A 56 11.71 20.38 -17.75
CA GLU A 56 12.32 19.54 -16.70
C GLU A 56 11.35 19.23 -15.56
N GLN A 57 10.57 20.22 -15.13
CA GLN A 57 9.53 20.00 -14.13
C GLN A 57 8.49 18.97 -14.62
N LYS A 58 8.00 19.12 -15.85
CA LYS A 58 7.03 18.18 -16.44
C LYS A 58 7.61 16.78 -16.61
N ASN A 59 8.88 16.67 -16.99
CA ASN A 59 9.56 15.37 -17.13
C ASN A 59 9.66 14.65 -15.78
N ARG A 60 10.01 15.36 -14.70
CA ARG A 60 10.02 14.80 -13.34
C ARG A 60 8.64 14.31 -12.92
N THR A 61 7.61 15.16 -13.05
CA THR A 61 6.24 14.76 -12.72
C THR A 61 5.76 13.56 -13.58
N MET A 62 6.15 13.50 -14.85
CA MET A 62 5.83 12.36 -15.72
C MET A 62 6.49 11.07 -15.23
N GLN A 63 7.74 11.16 -14.77
CA GLN A 63 8.45 10.03 -14.18
C GLN A 63 7.75 9.55 -12.89
N ASP A 64 7.44 10.47 -11.98
CA ASP A 64 6.73 10.17 -10.72
C ASP A 64 5.41 9.44 -10.99
N ILE A 65 4.62 9.92 -11.96
CA ILE A 65 3.35 9.28 -12.36
C ILE A 65 3.57 7.88 -12.93
N ARG A 66 4.63 7.67 -13.73
CA ARG A 66 4.96 6.34 -14.28
C ARG A 66 5.33 5.36 -13.16
N GLU A 67 6.10 5.79 -12.18
CA GLU A 67 6.49 4.99 -11.03
C GLU A 67 5.28 4.64 -10.15
N GLN A 68 4.41 5.61 -9.85
CA GLN A 68 3.16 5.38 -9.11
C GLN A 68 2.26 4.39 -9.85
N ARG A 69 2.09 4.55 -11.16
CA ARG A 69 1.32 3.60 -11.98
C ARG A 69 1.90 2.19 -11.91
N ASN A 70 3.22 2.05 -12.04
CA ASN A 70 3.87 0.74 -11.97
C ASN A 70 3.67 0.07 -10.59
N LYS A 71 3.73 0.84 -9.50
CA LYS A 71 3.43 0.36 -8.15
C LYS A 71 1.98 -0.11 -8.00
N LEU A 72 1.03 0.64 -8.53
CA LEU A 72 -0.38 0.25 -8.52
C LEU A 72 -0.62 -1.02 -9.36
N GLU A 73 0.06 -1.16 -10.50
CA GLU A 73 -0.01 -2.37 -11.33
C GLU A 73 0.54 -3.59 -10.60
N SER A 74 1.63 -3.46 -9.84
CA SER A 74 2.16 -4.56 -9.03
C SER A 74 1.22 -4.96 -7.88
N GLU A 75 0.61 -4.00 -7.19
CA GLU A 75 -0.39 -4.31 -6.15
C GLU A 75 -1.64 -4.95 -6.75
N ARG A 76 -2.11 -4.46 -7.91
CA ARG A 76 -3.23 -5.06 -8.63
C ARG A 76 -2.95 -6.54 -8.93
N LYS A 77 -1.76 -6.85 -9.46
CA LYS A 77 -1.35 -8.24 -9.71
C LYS A 77 -1.32 -9.08 -8.44
N ARG A 78 -0.73 -8.55 -7.36
CA ARG A 78 -0.68 -9.22 -6.06
C ARG A 78 -2.08 -9.53 -5.51
N LEU A 79 -2.99 -8.57 -5.58
CA LEU A 79 -4.37 -8.74 -5.11
C LEU A 79 -5.15 -9.76 -5.94
N ILE A 80 -4.95 -9.79 -7.26
CA ILE A 80 -5.56 -10.80 -8.13
C ILE A 80 -5.06 -12.20 -7.74
N GLU A 81 -3.77 -12.36 -7.48
CA GLU A 81 -3.20 -13.64 -7.02
C GLU A 81 -3.81 -14.07 -5.68
N CYS A 82 -3.88 -13.16 -4.71
CA CYS A 82 -4.52 -13.44 -3.42
C CYS A 82 -5.99 -13.84 -3.56
N LEU A 83 -6.74 -13.17 -4.44
CA LEU A 83 -8.14 -13.50 -4.70
C LEU A 83 -8.29 -14.88 -5.35
N SER A 84 -7.38 -15.22 -6.27
CA SER A 84 -7.32 -16.54 -6.89
C SER A 84 -7.10 -17.63 -5.84
N GLN A 85 -6.15 -17.42 -4.91
CA GLN A 85 -5.88 -18.36 -3.82
C GLN A 85 -7.10 -18.54 -2.91
N VAL A 86 -7.77 -17.46 -2.49
CA VAL A 86 -8.97 -17.54 -1.65
C VAL A 86 -10.10 -18.32 -2.33
N ASN A 87 -10.26 -18.15 -3.64
CA ASN A 87 -11.27 -18.91 -4.40
C ASN A 87 -10.93 -20.40 -4.46
N GLU A 88 -9.65 -20.75 -4.62
CA GLU A 88 -9.19 -22.13 -4.58
C GLU A 88 -9.42 -22.76 -3.20
N ASP A 89 -9.03 -22.08 -2.13
CA ASP A 89 -9.25 -22.53 -0.76
C ASP A 89 -10.74 -22.74 -0.45
N ARG A 90 -11.60 -21.85 -0.94
CA ARG A 90 -13.06 -22.01 -0.83
C ARG A 90 -13.54 -23.26 -1.55
N ASN A 91 -13.11 -23.47 -2.80
CA ASN A 91 -13.52 -24.65 -3.57
C ASN A 91 -13.06 -25.96 -2.88
N GLN A 92 -11.87 -25.94 -2.26
CA GLN A 92 -11.38 -27.06 -1.46
C GLN A 92 -12.25 -27.29 -0.21
N ALA A 93 -12.62 -26.22 0.50
CA ALA A 93 -13.51 -26.31 1.65
C ALA A 93 -14.88 -26.87 1.26
N ASP A 94 -15.49 -26.41 0.16
CA ASP A 94 -16.77 -26.91 -0.35
C ASP A 94 -16.68 -28.41 -0.70
N LEU A 95 -15.57 -28.85 -1.30
CA LEU A 95 -15.35 -30.25 -1.61
C LEU A 95 -15.24 -31.11 -0.34
N LEU A 96 -14.49 -30.64 0.66
CA LEU A 96 -14.34 -31.31 1.95
C LEU A 96 -15.67 -31.37 2.71
N GLU A 97 -16.43 -30.27 2.75
CA GLU A 97 -17.76 -30.22 3.37
C GLU A 97 -18.69 -31.25 2.72
N SER A 98 -18.77 -31.28 1.38
CA SER A 98 -19.61 -32.25 0.67
C SER A 98 -19.23 -33.71 0.96
N THR A 99 -17.94 -33.96 1.22
CA THR A 99 -17.42 -35.30 1.52
C THR A 99 -17.78 -35.70 2.95
N LEU A 100 -17.55 -34.80 3.90
CA LEU A 100 -17.93 -35.00 5.30
C LEU A 100 -19.44 -35.16 5.48
N ASP A 101 -20.26 -34.43 4.71
CA ASP A 101 -21.72 -34.59 4.76
C ASP A 101 -22.17 -35.95 4.25
N ARG A 102 -21.56 -36.45 3.16
CA ARG A 102 -21.82 -37.81 2.67
C ARG A 102 -21.43 -38.86 3.70
N GLU A 103 -20.27 -38.71 4.32
CA GLU A 103 -19.80 -39.62 5.38
C GLU A 103 -20.69 -39.56 6.63
N ARG A 104 -21.09 -38.36 7.05
CA ARG A 104 -22.02 -38.14 8.17
C ARG A 104 -23.34 -38.86 7.92
N LEU A 105 -23.92 -38.69 6.73
CA LEU A 105 -25.17 -39.35 6.34
C LEU A 105 -25.01 -40.88 6.30
N ALA A 106 -23.89 -41.38 5.77
CA ALA A 106 -23.59 -42.81 5.76
C ALA A 106 -23.48 -43.39 7.18
N LEU A 107 -22.80 -42.69 8.09
CA LEU A 107 -22.68 -43.08 9.49
C LEU A 107 -24.03 -43.03 10.21
N GLN A 108 -24.82 -41.98 10.01
CA GLN A 108 -26.18 -41.88 10.56
C GLN A 108 -27.06 -43.04 10.09
N SER A 109 -27.02 -43.36 8.80
CA SER A 109 -27.75 -44.51 8.24
C SER A 109 -27.28 -45.83 8.84
N LYS A 110 -25.96 -46.01 9.02
CA LYS A 110 -25.39 -47.23 9.63
C LYS A 110 -25.80 -47.37 11.10
N ILE A 111 -25.77 -46.28 11.87
CA ILE A 111 -26.22 -46.26 13.26
C ILE A 111 -27.70 -46.62 13.33
N ALA A 112 -28.54 -46.02 12.48
CA ALA A 112 -29.97 -46.32 12.45
C ALA A 112 -30.25 -47.79 12.13
N ALA A 113 -29.56 -48.35 11.14
CA ALA A 113 -29.69 -49.76 10.76
C ALA A 113 -29.30 -50.72 11.89
N LEU A 114 -28.15 -50.50 12.53
CA LEU A 114 -27.69 -51.32 13.65
C LEU A 114 -28.60 -51.20 14.88
N SER A 115 -29.05 -49.97 15.18
CA SER A 115 -29.89 -49.69 16.34
C SER A 115 -31.28 -50.33 16.22
N ALA A 116 -31.88 -50.29 15.03
CA ALA A 116 -33.21 -50.86 14.78
C ALA A 116 -33.19 -52.38 14.54
N GLY A 117 -32.09 -52.92 14.03
CA GLY A 117 -31.95 -54.35 13.72
C GLY A 117 -31.31 -55.14 14.86
N GLU A 118 -30.03 -55.48 14.67
CA GLU A 118 -29.29 -56.41 15.51
C GLU A 118 -29.22 -55.99 16.98
N TYR A 119 -29.01 -54.70 17.25
CA TYR A 119 -28.93 -54.22 18.62
C TYR A 119 -30.26 -54.35 19.37
N ALA A 120 -31.38 -53.99 18.73
CA ALA A 120 -32.70 -54.09 19.35
C ALA A 120 -33.07 -55.54 19.68
N ALA A 121 -32.80 -56.46 18.75
CA ALA A 121 -33.01 -57.90 18.96
C ALA A 121 -32.16 -58.43 20.12
N ALA A 122 -30.85 -58.14 20.11
CA ALA A 122 -29.94 -58.56 21.16
C ALA A 122 -30.31 -57.96 22.53
N LYS A 123 -30.71 -56.68 22.59
CA LYS A 123 -31.18 -56.03 23.82
C LYS A 123 -32.44 -56.71 24.36
N ALA A 124 -33.40 -57.02 23.51
CA ALA A 124 -34.64 -57.69 23.91
C ALA A 124 -34.36 -59.08 24.51
N ASP A 125 -33.44 -59.86 23.92
CA ASP A 125 -33.03 -61.15 24.45
C ASP A 125 -32.30 -61.04 25.80
N VAL A 126 -31.39 -60.07 25.94
CA VAL A 126 -30.69 -59.83 27.22
C VAL A 126 -31.67 -59.38 28.30
N ASP A 127 -32.60 -58.48 27.98
CA ASP A 127 -33.62 -58.02 28.93
C ASP A 127 -34.59 -59.14 29.32
N ARG A 128 -34.88 -60.10 28.41
CA ARG A 128 -35.62 -61.32 28.73
C ARG A 128 -34.88 -62.17 29.76
N LEU A 129 -33.61 -62.48 29.50
CA LEU A 129 -32.77 -63.27 30.41
C LEU A 129 -32.58 -62.60 31.78
N ARG A 130 -32.40 -61.28 31.80
CA ARG A 130 -32.30 -60.51 33.05
C ARG A 130 -33.58 -60.59 33.87
N ARG A 131 -34.74 -60.52 33.21
CA ARG A 131 -36.04 -60.67 33.88
C ARG A 131 -36.19 -62.06 34.50
N GLU A 132 -35.77 -63.11 33.80
CA GLU A 132 -35.77 -64.50 34.31
C GLU A 132 -34.86 -64.66 35.54
N LEU A 133 -33.75 -63.92 35.60
CA LEU A 133 -32.80 -63.89 36.72
C LEU A 133 -33.16 -62.88 37.84
N GLY A 134 -34.28 -62.14 37.72
CA GLY A 134 -34.68 -61.12 38.69
C GLY A 134 -33.87 -59.82 38.65
N GLN A 135 -33.11 -59.56 37.59
CA GLN A 135 -32.33 -58.33 37.40
C GLN A 135 -33.11 -57.27 36.60
N PRO A 136 -32.84 -55.96 36.84
CA PRO A 136 -33.45 -54.87 36.06
C PRO A 136 -32.94 -54.82 34.62
N ALA A 137 -33.79 -54.31 33.72
CA ALA A 137 -33.48 -54.14 32.29
C ALA A 137 -32.30 -53.18 32.07
N LEU A 138 -31.59 -53.35 30.95
CA LEU A 138 -30.49 -52.48 30.57
C LEU A 138 -30.98 -51.07 30.18
N PRO A 139 -30.20 -50.02 30.50
CA PRO A 139 -30.47 -48.65 30.03
C PRO A 139 -30.45 -48.56 28.50
N GLY A 140 -31.08 -47.51 27.98
CA GLY A 140 -31.23 -47.32 26.54
C GLY A 140 -29.91 -47.01 25.83
N LEU A 141 -29.83 -47.31 24.53
CA LEU A 141 -28.68 -46.94 23.71
C LEU A 141 -28.45 -45.42 23.71
N GLN A 142 -29.53 -44.65 23.64
CA GLN A 142 -29.52 -43.18 23.66
C GLN A 142 -28.90 -42.63 24.96
N GLU A 143 -29.32 -43.16 26.11
CA GLU A 143 -28.80 -42.79 27.44
C GLU A 143 -27.30 -43.11 27.57
N THR A 144 -26.88 -44.24 26.99
CA THR A 144 -25.46 -44.64 26.95
C THR A 144 -24.62 -43.73 26.03
N LEU A 145 -25.20 -43.27 24.92
CA LEU A 145 -24.53 -42.37 23.96
C LEU A 145 -24.41 -40.94 24.52
N GLU A 146 -25.44 -40.42 25.17
CA GLU A 146 -25.44 -39.08 25.78
C GLU A 146 -24.37 -38.97 26.88
N GLY A 147 -24.20 -40.01 27.69
CA GLY A 147 -23.12 -40.08 28.68
C GLY A 147 -21.71 -40.02 28.07
N LYS A 148 -21.51 -40.55 26.85
CA LYS A 148 -20.24 -40.48 26.10
C LYS A 148 -20.05 -39.16 25.35
N GLY A 149 -21.12 -38.60 24.80
CA GLY A 149 -21.09 -37.34 24.06
C GLY A 149 -20.63 -36.16 24.91
N ALA A 150 -21.03 -36.11 26.18
CA ALA A 150 -20.62 -35.07 27.13
C ALA A 150 -19.09 -34.99 27.34
N GLY A 151 -18.37 -36.12 27.23
CA GLY A 151 -16.91 -36.17 27.37
C GLY A 151 -16.16 -35.58 26.18
N TRP A 152 -16.73 -35.68 24.97
CA TRP A 152 -16.12 -35.11 23.75
C TRP A 152 -16.21 -33.59 23.73
N SER A 153 -17.35 -33.00 24.09
CA SER A 153 -17.51 -31.55 24.15
C SER A 153 -16.58 -30.90 25.19
N ALA A 154 -16.37 -31.54 26.34
CA ALA A 154 -15.41 -31.08 27.35
C ALA A 154 -13.94 -31.15 26.87
N SER A 155 -13.58 -32.22 26.16
CA SER A 155 -12.22 -32.43 25.63
C SER A 155 -11.89 -31.47 24.48
N THR A 156 -12.88 -31.15 23.64
CA THR A 156 -12.70 -30.23 22.50
C THR A 156 -12.56 -28.78 22.96
N ALA A 157 -13.30 -28.38 24.00
CA ALA A 157 -13.17 -27.06 24.62
C ALA A 157 -11.80 -26.85 25.31
N ALA A 158 -11.23 -27.91 25.90
CA ALA A 158 -9.90 -27.86 26.51
C ALA A 158 -8.75 -27.79 25.47
N ASN A 159 -8.93 -28.40 24.29
CA ASN A 159 -7.90 -28.48 23.26
C ASN A 159 -7.90 -27.28 22.27
N GLY A 160 -9.00 -26.51 22.22
CA GLY A 160 -9.13 -25.31 21.39
C GLY A 160 -8.29 -24.10 21.81
N ASN A 161 -7.57 -24.16 22.93
CA ASN A 161 -6.80 -23.03 23.48
C ASN A 161 -5.27 -23.11 23.22
N GLY A 162 -4.80 -24.07 22.41
CA GLY A 162 -3.37 -24.40 22.33
C GLY A 162 -2.71 -24.46 20.96
N ASN A 163 -3.42 -24.30 19.83
CA ASN A 163 -2.83 -24.55 18.51
C ASN A 163 -3.14 -23.46 17.47
N GLY A 164 -2.82 -22.21 17.82
CA GLY A 164 -2.68 -21.10 16.89
C GLY A 164 -1.21 -20.83 16.60
N ASN A 165 -0.51 -21.75 15.94
CA ASN A 165 0.85 -21.48 15.45
C ASN A 165 1.13 -22.20 14.13
N GLY A 166 1.28 -21.40 13.07
CA GLY A 166 2.12 -21.71 11.91
C GLY A 166 1.39 -22.06 10.61
N ASN A 167 1.14 -21.07 9.75
CA ASN A 167 1.80 -21.03 8.44
C ASN A 167 1.73 -19.63 7.79
N GLY A 168 2.51 -18.68 8.33
CA GLY A 168 2.89 -17.46 7.62
C GLY A 168 4.29 -17.68 7.04
N ASN A 169 4.36 -18.20 5.82
CA ASN A 169 5.62 -18.42 5.11
C ASN A 169 6.16 -17.08 4.59
N GLY A 170 7.28 -16.62 5.15
CA GLY A 170 7.99 -15.42 4.75
C GLY A 170 9.46 -15.49 5.18
N ASN A 171 10.27 -16.22 4.40
CA ASN A 171 11.74 -16.18 4.38
C ASN A 171 12.13 -16.31 2.89
N GLY A 172 13.09 -15.61 2.28
CA GLY A 172 14.09 -14.62 2.70
C GLY A 172 15.10 -14.36 1.55
N ALA A 173 16.11 -13.52 1.82
CA ALA A 173 17.34 -13.21 1.04
C ALA A 173 17.26 -12.11 -0.05
N GLY A 174 18.20 -11.15 -0.19
CA GLY A 174 19.53 -10.91 0.40
C GLY A 174 19.89 -9.40 0.29
N ALA A 175 20.82 -8.86 1.11
CA ALA A 175 22.26 -8.70 0.79
C ALA A 175 22.49 -7.91 -0.53
N GLU A 176 23.23 -6.79 -0.63
CA GLU A 176 24.47 -6.38 0.05
C GLU A 176 24.89 -4.94 -0.40
N ASN A 177 25.70 -4.27 0.44
CA ASN A 177 26.81 -3.34 0.10
C ASN A 177 26.57 -1.86 -0.34
N GLY A 178 27.16 -0.91 0.41
CA GLY A 178 27.62 0.39 -0.13
C GLY A 178 27.58 1.64 0.79
N GLY A 179 28.59 1.84 1.64
CA GLY A 179 29.33 3.12 1.75
C GLY A 179 28.85 4.29 2.63
N ALA A 180 29.59 4.49 3.74
CA ALA A 180 30.08 5.75 4.35
C ALA A 180 29.12 6.76 5.03
N GLY A 181 29.37 7.02 6.33
CA GLY A 181 29.14 8.33 6.94
C GLY A 181 28.66 8.36 8.41
N ALA A 182 29.61 8.60 9.32
CA ALA A 182 29.51 9.44 10.53
C ALA A 182 28.56 9.08 11.72
N GLU A 183 29.22 8.90 12.88
CA GLU A 183 28.97 9.55 14.18
C GLU A 183 27.80 9.10 15.10
N ASP A 184 28.24 8.51 16.22
CA ASP A 184 27.95 8.87 17.63
C ASP A 184 26.53 8.73 18.22
N GLY A 185 26.49 7.95 19.33
CA GLY A 185 25.65 8.13 20.52
C GLY A 185 24.12 8.25 20.40
N GLY A 186 23.36 7.28 20.93
CA GLY A 186 21.94 7.54 21.18
C GLY A 186 21.11 6.41 21.76
N GLN A 187 20.76 6.53 23.03
CA GLN A 187 19.98 5.61 23.84
C GLN A 187 18.58 5.24 23.30
N VAL A 188 18.22 3.98 23.57
CA VAL A 188 16.88 3.37 23.52
C VAL A 188 15.83 4.17 24.31
N LYS A 189 14.78 4.67 23.65
CA LYS A 189 13.47 4.95 24.30
C LYS A 189 12.29 4.59 23.39
N ARG A 190 11.45 3.69 23.93
CA ARG A 190 10.26 3.06 23.34
C ARG A 190 9.14 4.08 23.05
N PRO A 191 8.25 3.82 22.07
CA PRO A 191 7.16 4.74 21.71
C PRO A 191 6.11 4.83 22.82
N ARG A 192 5.85 6.04 23.29
CA ARG A 192 4.77 6.33 24.25
C ARG A 192 3.42 6.25 23.53
N GLY A 193 2.52 5.49 24.17
CA GLY A 193 1.18 5.21 23.69
C GLY A 193 0.32 6.46 23.46
N ARG A 194 -0.55 6.29 22.46
CA ARG A 194 -1.66 7.15 22.06
C ARG A 194 -2.56 7.54 23.25
N PRO A 195 -2.78 8.84 23.53
CA PRO A 195 -3.84 9.25 24.45
C PRO A 195 -5.21 9.05 23.81
N ARG A 196 -6.10 8.43 24.58
CA ARG A 196 -7.52 8.20 24.30
C ARG A 196 -8.30 9.53 24.28
N GLY A 197 -9.29 9.60 23.39
CA GLY A 197 -10.60 10.17 23.73
C GLY A 197 -10.88 11.62 23.36
N SER A 198 -11.85 11.76 22.44
CA SER A 198 -13.01 12.68 22.45
C SER A 198 -12.87 14.13 22.95
N ARG A 199 -13.19 15.07 22.05
CA ARG A 199 -14.26 16.05 22.32
C ARG A 199 -14.75 16.71 21.04
N ASN A 200 -16.08 16.70 20.86
CA ASN A 200 -16.81 17.54 19.93
C ASN A 200 -16.50 19.02 20.15
N ARG A 201 -16.39 19.77 19.06
CA ARG A 201 -17.06 21.05 18.87
C ARG A 201 -17.23 21.34 17.40
#